data_AF-A0A7U2QZ98-F1
#
_entry.id   AF-A0A7U2QZ98-F1
#
_cell.length_a   1.000
_cell.length_b   1.000
_cell.length_c   1.000
_cell.angle_alpha   90.00
_cell.angle_beta   90.00
_cell.angle_gamma   90.00
#
_symmetry.space_group_name_H-M   'P 1'
#
loop_
_entity.id
_entity.type
_entity.pdbx_description
1 polymer ?
#
loop_
_entity_poly.entity_id
_entity_poly.type
_entity_poly.pdbx_seq_one_letter_code
_entity_poly.pdbx_strand_id
1 'polypeptide(L)' 'MTMAATQKLYPRGTVKRIVKAQSNRNVSKNADILIFLDYMLFMQELVREAAIRSRKAGDKTIGPNSVRKVTERTLRKFKG' A
#
# COMPACT_ATOMS: atom_id res chain seq x y z
N MET A 1 0.44 30.73 -12.16
CA MET A 1 -0.49 29.59 -11.94
C MET A 1 0.33 28.30 -11.95
N THR A 2 0.60 27.71 -10.79
CA THR A 2 1.25 26.39 -10.70
C THR A 2 0.23 25.32 -11.05
N MET A 3 0.44 24.60 -12.16
CA MET A 3 -0.35 23.42 -12.51
C MET A 3 -0.21 22.37 -11.40
N ALA A 4 -1.29 22.10 -10.66
CA ALA A 4 -1.35 20.93 -9.81
C ALA A 4 -1.24 19.70 -10.72
N ALA A 5 -0.12 18.99 -10.65
CA ALA A 5 0.07 17.76 -11.41
C ALA A 5 -1.10 16.81 -11.10
N THR A 6 -1.86 16.44 -12.12
CA THR A 6 -2.96 15.49 -11.98
C THR A 6 -2.37 14.19 -11.43
N GLN A 7 -2.67 13.88 -10.17
CA GLN A 7 -2.11 12.72 -9.50
C GLN A 7 -2.67 11.48 -10.20
N LYS A 8 -1.85 10.85 -11.02
CA LYS A 8 -2.23 9.63 -11.73
C LYS A 8 -2.50 8.56 -10.68
N LEU A 9 -3.77 8.15 -10.55
CA LEU A 9 -4.24 7.17 -9.56
C LEU A 9 -3.38 5.90 -9.55
N TYR A 10 -2.84 5.55 -10.71
CA TYR A 10 -2.00 4.39 -10.91
C TYR A 10 -0.64 4.74 -11.56
N PRO A 11 0.44 4.91 -10.77
CA PRO A 11 1.75 5.30 -11.26
C PRO A 11 2.57 4.09 -11.79
N ARG A 12 2.21 3.57 -12.97
CA ARG A 12 2.83 2.38 -13.62
C ARG A 12 4.36 2.38 -13.63
N GLY A 13 4.96 3.52 -13.98
CA GLY A 13 6.42 3.65 -14.07
C GLY A 13 7.12 3.47 -12.72
N THR A 14 6.53 3.98 -11.65
CA THR A 14 7.04 3.85 -10.28
C THR A 14 6.97 2.40 -9.82
N VAL A 15 5.82 1.74 -10.03
CA VAL A 15 5.64 0.32 -9.67
C VAL A 15 6.69 -0.55 -10.37
N LYS A 16 6.86 -0.39 -11.68
CA LYS A 16 7.89 -1.13 -12.44
C LYS A 16 9.30 -0.89 -11.91
N ARG A 17 9.65 0.37 -11.58
CA ARG A 17 10.98 0.72 -11.06
C ARG A 17 11.25 0.07 -9.71
N ILE A 18 10.29 0.14 -8.78
CA ILE A 18 10.40 -0.46 -7.45
C ILE A 18 10.53 -1.98 -7.57
N VAL A 19 9.63 -2.64 -8.31
CA VAL A 19 9.65 -4.10 -8.46
C VAL A 19 10.94 -4.58 -9.13
N LYS A 20 11.43 -3.88 -10.17
CA LYS A 20 12.70 -4.22 -10.81
C LYS A 20 13.88 -4.09 -9.84
N ALA A 21 13.92 -3.03 -9.05
CA ALA A 21 14.98 -2.81 -8.05
C ALA A 21 14.96 -3.85 -6.92
N GLN A 22 13.78 -4.34 -6.52
CA GLN A 22 13.64 -5.32 -5.45
C GLN A 22 13.82 -6.77 -5.92
N SER A 23 13.42 -7.09 -7.16
CA SER A 23 13.46 -8.46 -7.68
C SER A 23 14.68 -8.75 -8.58
N ASN A 24 15.40 -7.72 -9.03
CA ASN A 24 16.42 -7.80 -10.08
C ASN A 24 15.90 -8.49 -11.38
N ARG A 25 14.59 -8.39 -11.63
CA ARG A 25 13.93 -8.98 -12.80
C ARG A 25 13.12 -7.93 -13.56
N ASN A 26 12.97 -8.14 -14.86
CA ASN A 26 12.07 -7.32 -15.67
C ASN A 26 10.60 -7.69 -15.37
N VAL A 27 9.72 -6.69 -15.39
CA VAL A 27 8.28 -6.87 -15.20
C VAL A 27 7.62 -7.06 -16.57
N SER A 28 6.95 -8.19 -16.77
CA SER A 28 6.21 -8.50 -18.00
C SER A 28 5.10 -7.48 -18.28
N LYS A 29 4.65 -7.41 -19.55
CA LYS A 29 3.57 -6.51 -19.97
C LYS A 29 2.34 -6.72 -19.09
N ASN A 30 1.83 -5.64 -18.52
CA ASN A 30 0.64 -5.59 -17.65
C ASN A 30 0.74 -6.32 -16.30
N ALA A 31 1.83 -7.03 -16.00
CA ALA A 31 2.02 -7.62 -14.67
C ALA A 31 2.07 -6.55 -13.56
N ASP A 32 2.55 -5.35 -13.89
CA ASP A 32 2.54 -4.19 -12.99
C ASP A 32 1.14 -3.84 -12.46
N ILE A 33 0.09 -4.09 -13.26
CA ILE A 33 -1.30 -3.79 -12.91
C ILE A 33 -1.76 -4.68 -11.75
N LEU A 34 -1.46 -5.98 -11.85
CA LEU A 34 -1.83 -6.95 -10.82
C LEU A 34 -1.03 -6.73 -9.54
N ILE A 35 0.25 -6.38 -9.64
CA ILE A 35 1.08 -6.02 -8.48
C ILE A 35 0.50 -4.79 -7.76
N PHE A 36 0.04 -3.78 -8.51
CA PHE A 36 -0.56 -2.61 -7.90
C PHE A 36 -1.94 -2.89 -7.29
N LEU A 37 -2.73 -3.76 -7.91
CA LEU A 37 -4.00 -4.22 -7.34
C LEU A 37 -3.76 -4.94 -6.00
N ASP A 38 -2.77 -5.84 -5.94
CA ASP A 38 -2.39 -6.52 -4.70
C ASP A 38 -1.94 -5.53 -3.61
N TYR A 39 -1.12 -4.53 -3.98
CA TYR A 39 -0.77 -3.43 -3.09
C TYR A 39 -2.00 -2.62 -2.59
N MET A 40 -2.99 -2.36 -3.44
CA MET A 40 -4.22 -1.68 -3.03
C MET A 40 -5.06 -2.51 -2.06
N LEU A 41 -5.17 -3.82 -2.30
CA LEU A 41 -5.83 -4.74 -1.38
C LEU A 41 -5.10 -4.80 -0.02
N PHE A 42 -3.76 -4.81 -0.04
CA PHE A 42 -2.95 -4.70 1.16
C PHE A 42 -3.21 -3.39 1.92
N MET A 43 -3.22 -2.24 1.23
CA MET A 43 -3.48 -0.94 1.86
C MET A 43 -4.89 -0.86 2.46
N GLN A 44 -5.89 -1.41 1.77
CA GLN A 44 -7.26 -1.47 2.28
C GLN A 44 -7.34 -2.28 3.58
N GLU A 45 -6.69 -3.45 3.65
CA GLU A 45 -6.65 -4.27 4.87
C GLU A 45 -5.88 -3.54 5.99
N LEU A 46 -4.72 -2.96 5.68
CA LEU A 46 -3.87 -2.27 6.65
C LEU A 46 -4.64 -1.11 7.31
N VAL A 47 -5.30 -0.28 6.51
CA VAL A 47 -6.09 0.86 7.00
C VAL A 47 -7.30 0.38 7.80
N ARG A 48 -7.98 -0.68 7.36
CA ARG A 48 -9.10 -1.29 8.09
C ARG A 48 -8.67 -1.76 9.48
N GLU A 49 -7.59 -2.52 9.58
CA GLU A 49 -7.09 -3.03 10.86
C GLU A 49 -6.60 -1.90 11.77
N ALA A 50 -5.91 -0.90 11.20
CA ALA A 50 -5.47 0.28 11.95
C ALA A 50 -6.67 1.08 12.50
N ALA A 51 -7.73 1.25 11.72
CA ALA A 51 -8.96 1.93 12.14
C ALA A 51 -9.70 1.17 13.26
N ILE A 52 -9.79 -0.17 13.16
CA ILE A 52 -10.34 -1.00 14.25
C ILE A 52 -9.52 -0.81 15.51
N ARG A 53 -8.19 -0.82 15.41
CA ARG A 53 -7.30 -0.66 16.56
C ARG A 53 -7.40 0.72 17.20
N SER A 54 -7.40 1.80 16.43
CA SER A 54 -7.57 3.15 16.94
C SER A 54 -8.92 3.31 17.66
N ARG A 55 -10.02 2.77 17.11
CA ARG A 55 -11.32 2.77 17.79
C ARG A 55 -11.28 2.03 19.13
N LYS A 56 -10.61 0.87 19.20
CA LYS A 56 -10.44 0.12 20.46
C LYS A 56 -9.59 0.86 21.50
N ALA A 57 -8.68 1.71 21.05
CA ALA A 57 -7.85 2.55 21.92
C ALA A 57 -8.56 3.85 22.36
N GLY A 58 -9.74 4.17 21.80
CA GLY A 58 -10.45 5.42 22.06
C GLY A 58 -9.94 6.61 21.23
N ASP A 59 -9.08 6.37 20.23
CA ASP A 59 -8.56 7.43 19.36
C ASP A 59 -9.65 7.93 18.39
N LYS A 60 -9.69 9.24 18.18
CA LYS A 60 -10.60 9.88 17.19
C LYS A 60 -10.11 9.71 15.74
N THR A 61 -8.82 9.49 15.54
CA THR A 61 -8.18 9.38 14.22
C THR A 61 -7.18 8.22 14.18
N ILE A 62 -6.81 7.77 12.97
CA ILE A 62 -5.80 6.73 12.80
C ILE A 62 -4.43 7.31 13.13
N GLY A 63 -3.86 6.89 14.26
CA GLY A 63 -2.53 7.31 14.70
C GLY A 63 -1.41 6.40 14.16
N PRO A 64 -0.15 6.90 14.14
CA PRO A 64 1.01 6.10 13.73
C PRO A 64 1.20 4.81 14.54
N ASN A 65 0.86 4.85 15.83
CA ASN A 65 0.95 3.70 16.73
C ASN A 65 -0.02 2.58 16.33
N SER A 66 -1.23 2.93 15.89
CA SER A 66 -2.21 1.94 15.45
C SER A 66 -1.75 1.24 14.17
N VAL A 67 -1.22 2.00 13.20
CA VAL A 67 -0.65 1.46 11.96
C VAL A 67 0.51 0.53 12.29
N ARG A 68 1.52 1.01 13.04
CA ARG A 68 2.73 0.23 13.40
C ARG A 68 2.38 -1.11 14.04
N LYS A 69 1.37 -1.13 14.91
CA LYS A 69 0.96 -2.34 15.63
C LYS A 69 0.17 -3.34 14.77
N VAL A 70 -0.41 -2.94 13.63
CA VAL A 70 -1.10 -3.87 12.71
C VAL A 70 -0.23 -4.29 11.53
N THR A 71 0.78 -3.48 11.16
CA THR A 71 1.64 -3.69 9.99
C THR A 71 2.18 -5.11 9.88
N GLU A 72 2.80 -5.64 10.94
CA GLU A 72 3.41 -6.98 10.88
C GLU A 72 2.38 -8.08 10.59
N ARG A 73 1.22 -8.03 11.24
CA ARG A 73 0.15 -9.01 11.04
C ARG A 73 -0.42 -8.91 9.63
N THR A 74 -0.65 -7.70 9.13
CA THR A 74 -1.16 -7.50 7.77
C THR A 74 -0.14 -7.98 6.73
N LEU A 75 1.15 -7.69 6.90
CA LEU A 75 2.20 -8.20 6.01
C LEU A 75 2.24 -9.73 5.97
N ARG A 76 2.10 -10.39 7.13
CA ARG A 76 2.05 -11.87 7.19
C ARG A 76 0.84 -12.44 6.43
N LYS A 77 -0.30 -11.75 6.40
CA LYS A 77 -1.50 -12.17 5.66
C LYS A 77 -1.34 -12.11 4.14
N PHE A 78 -0.54 -11.15 3.66
CA PHE A 78 -0.25 -10.94 2.24
C PHE A 78 1.05 -11.63 1.78
N LYS A 79 1.65 -12.45 2.65
CA LYS A 79 2.77 -13.30 2.27
C LYS A 79 2.18 -14.50 1.50
N GLY A 80 2.40 -14.50 0.19
CA GLY A 80 2.01 -15.61 -0.70
C GLY A 80 2.67 -16.93 -0.32
#